data_AF-A0A7C9CVP9-F1
#
_entry.id   AF-A0A7C9CVP9-F1
#
_cell.length_a   1.000
_cell.length_b   1.000
_cell.length_c   1.000
_cell.angle_alpha   90.00
_cell.angle_beta   90.00
_cell.angle_gamma   90.00
#
_symmetry.space_group_name_H-M   'P 1'
#
loop_
_entity.id
_entity.type
_entity.pdbx_description
1 polymer ?
#
loop_
_entity_poly.entity_id
_entity_poly.type
_entity_poly.pdbx_seq_one_letter_code
_entity_poly.pdbx_strand_id
1 'polypeptide(L)'
;SFKSSTRLECMMQDYPKTLPLTARVGFTVTDRWLAYAPVKNNPEDAAKVLKGNPYHSATSGEMAIYRAHSLILRKVGVHIVDPVKKVFNGQEVEVWPRIVWKPKWAPTFSDVRRKIGGNCSISQGSTMVVKGCNVSIRGLSLDGALVVDCIDDAEVDVQGSVQNKGWILENVDHKDTSQPEEIRIRGFKINKIEQLEGSFHEPGKYCLKP
;
A
#
# COMPACT_ATOMS: atom_id res chain seq x y z
N SER A 1 -37.57 -25.25 13.12
CA SER A 1 -37.86 -23.87 12.65
C SER A 1 -36.57 -23.26 12.15
N PHE A 2 -36.58 -22.52 11.03
CA PHE A 2 -35.36 -21.87 10.53
C PHE A 2 -34.95 -20.69 11.42
N LYS A 3 -33.63 -20.48 11.58
CA LYS A 3 -33.07 -19.35 12.35
C LYS A 3 -33.27 -18.01 11.64
N SER A 4 -33.37 -18.02 10.32
CA SER A 4 -33.66 -16.88 9.44
C SER A 4 -34.24 -17.36 8.10
N SER A 5 -34.88 -16.47 7.35
CA SER A 5 -35.39 -16.77 6.01
C SER A 5 -34.25 -17.20 5.08
N THR A 6 -34.46 -18.31 4.37
CA THR A 6 -33.48 -18.89 3.43
C THR A 6 -33.90 -18.59 1.99
N ARG A 7 -32.92 -18.50 1.07
CA ARG A 7 -33.13 -18.21 -0.36
C ARG A 7 -32.17 -19.05 -1.22
N LEU A 8 -32.47 -19.14 -2.51
CA LEU A 8 -31.54 -19.72 -3.48
C LEU A 8 -30.43 -18.71 -3.80
N GLU A 9 -29.20 -19.20 -3.92
CA GLU A 9 -28.02 -18.40 -4.27
C GLU A 9 -27.24 -19.13 -5.39
N CYS A 10 -26.54 -18.38 -6.23
CA CYS A 10 -25.63 -18.91 -7.24
C CYS A 10 -24.35 -18.08 -7.26
N MET A 11 -23.22 -18.68 -7.64
CA MET A 11 -21.94 -18.00 -7.61
C MET A 11 -21.45 -17.69 -9.03
N MET A 12 -20.87 -16.51 -9.25
CA MET A 12 -20.31 -16.14 -10.55
C MET A 12 -19.25 -17.13 -11.04
N GLN A 13 -18.49 -17.73 -10.11
CA GLN A 13 -17.47 -18.73 -10.43
C GLN A 13 -18.03 -20.12 -10.74
N ASP A 14 -19.36 -20.33 -10.72
CA ASP A 14 -19.99 -21.56 -11.19
C ASP A 14 -20.10 -21.61 -12.72
N TYR A 15 -19.90 -20.49 -13.42
CA TYR A 15 -19.94 -20.41 -14.89
C TYR A 15 -19.15 -21.51 -15.61
N PRO A 16 -17.92 -21.89 -15.20
CA PRO A 16 -17.17 -22.95 -15.87
C PRO A 16 -17.89 -24.31 -15.92
N LYS A 17 -18.87 -24.56 -15.05
CA LYS A 17 -19.67 -25.80 -15.04
C LYS A 17 -20.66 -25.88 -16.20
N THR A 18 -20.96 -24.76 -16.87
CA THR A 18 -21.89 -24.70 -18.00
C THR A 18 -21.17 -24.79 -19.36
N LEU A 19 -19.84 -24.78 -19.35
CA LEU A 19 -19.03 -24.83 -20.56
C LEU A 19 -19.00 -26.25 -21.17
N PRO A 20 -18.90 -26.38 -22.51
CA PRO A 20 -18.77 -27.69 -23.15
C PRO A 20 -17.43 -28.36 -22.78
N LEU A 21 -17.35 -29.68 -22.92
CA LEU A 21 -16.12 -30.44 -22.65
C LEU A 21 -14.91 -30.01 -23.51
N THR A 22 -15.17 -29.31 -24.63
CA THR A 22 -14.15 -28.76 -25.52
C THR A 22 -13.60 -27.41 -25.05
N ALA A 23 -14.20 -26.79 -24.04
CA ALA A 23 -13.74 -25.51 -23.51
C ALA A 23 -12.43 -25.67 -22.73
N ARG A 24 -11.53 -24.70 -22.90
CA ARG A 24 -10.24 -24.65 -22.19
C ARG A 24 -10.39 -23.81 -20.93
N VAL A 25 -10.44 -24.46 -19.77
CA VAL A 25 -10.50 -23.83 -18.45
C VAL A 25 -9.20 -24.09 -17.72
N GLY A 26 -8.62 -23.06 -17.10
CA GLY A 26 -7.36 -23.16 -16.37
C GLY A 26 -7.26 -22.16 -15.23
N PHE A 27 -6.20 -22.28 -14.43
CA PHE A 27 -5.94 -21.43 -13.28
C PHE A 27 -4.55 -20.82 -13.40
N THR A 28 -4.43 -19.55 -13.02
CA THR A 28 -3.12 -18.89 -12.86
C THR A 28 -2.88 -18.69 -11.38
N VAL A 29 -1.74 -19.21 -10.89
CA VAL A 29 -1.33 -19.04 -9.50
C VAL A 29 -0.34 -17.88 -9.43
N THR A 30 -0.62 -16.93 -8.56
CA THR A 30 0.20 -15.75 -8.32
C THR A 30 0.57 -15.64 -6.85
N ASP A 31 1.67 -14.96 -6.55
CA ASP A 31 2.03 -14.67 -5.17
C ASP A 31 0.94 -13.87 -4.45
N ARG A 32 0.64 -14.28 -3.21
CA ARG A 32 -0.42 -13.65 -2.40
C ARG A 32 -0.19 -12.16 -2.17
N TRP A 33 1.07 -11.74 -1.98
CA TRP A 33 1.41 -10.35 -1.70
C TRP A 33 1.06 -9.40 -2.85
N LEU A 34 0.97 -9.92 -4.08
CA LEU A 34 0.65 -9.15 -5.27
C LEU A 34 -0.86 -9.18 -5.59
N ALA A 35 -1.53 -10.31 -5.32
CA ALA A 35 -2.83 -10.60 -5.92
C ALA A 35 -4.00 -10.71 -4.94
N TYR A 36 -3.78 -10.84 -3.63
CA TYR A 36 -4.87 -11.15 -2.69
C TYR A 36 -4.74 -10.44 -1.34
N ALA A 37 -5.48 -9.34 -1.21
CA ALA A 37 -5.60 -8.56 0.03
C ALA A 37 -7.04 -8.05 0.27
N PRO A 38 -8.03 -8.95 0.42
CA PRO A 38 -9.42 -8.52 0.64
C PRO A 38 -9.60 -7.92 2.04
N VAL A 39 -10.54 -6.98 2.13
CA VAL A 39 -11.04 -6.38 3.37
C VAL A 39 -12.48 -6.86 3.57
N LYS A 40 -12.67 -7.88 4.41
CA LYS A 40 -13.96 -8.56 4.62
C LYS A 40 -14.31 -8.84 6.09
N ASN A 41 -13.31 -8.83 6.97
CA ASN A 41 -13.50 -9.04 8.39
C ASN A 41 -13.52 -7.70 9.13
N ASN A 42 -14.44 -7.56 10.08
CA ASN A 42 -14.42 -6.47 11.07
C ASN A 42 -13.22 -6.65 12.04
N PRO A 43 -12.89 -5.63 12.85
CA PRO A 43 -11.80 -5.73 13.82
C PRO A 43 -11.94 -6.87 14.83
N GLU A 44 -13.14 -7.10 15.38
CA GLU A 44 -13.34 -8.13 16.40
C GLU A 44 -13.09 -9.55 15.88
N ASP A 45 -13.57 -9.86 14.68
CA ASP A 45 -13.42 -11.19 14.07
C ASP A 45 -12.02 -11.38 13.51
N ALA A 46 -11.41 -10.32 12.97
CA ALA A 46 -10.01 -10.35 12.57
C ALA A 46 -9.09 -10.65 13.76
N ALA A 47 -9.33 -10.08 14.95
CA ALA A 47 -8.54 -10.35 16.15
C ALA A 47 -8.60 -11.82 16.61
N LYS A 48 -9.65 -12.57 16.25
CA LYS A 48 -9.82 -14.00 16.58
C LYS A 48 -9.16 -14.94 15.57
N VAL A 49 -8.65 -14.43 14.44
CA VAL A 49 -7.99 -15.24 13.43
C VAL A 49 -6.72 -15.86 14.01
N LEU A 50 -6.60 -17.19 13.89
CA LEU A 50 -5.44 -17.93 14.39
C LEU A 50 -4.13 -17.43 13.75
N LYS A 51 -3.07 -17.36 14.56
CA LYS A 51 -1.75 -16.89 14.12
C LYS A 51 -1.27 -17.68 12.90
N GLY A 52 -0.78 -16.96 11.89
CA GLY A 52 -0.34 -17.53 10.60
C GLY A 52 -1.40 -17.48 9.51
N ASN A 53 -2.68 -17.28 9.84
CA ASN A 53 -3.72 -17.04 8.86
C ASN A 53 -3.86 -15.53 8.56
N PRO A 54 -4.26 -15.17 7.32
CA PRO A 54 -4.47 -13.78 6.94
C PRO A 54 -5.72 -13.19 7.61
N TYR A 55 -5.57 -12.00 8.19
CA TYR A 55 -6.66 -11.32 8.92
C TYR A 55 -7.81 -10.84 8.02
N HIS A 56 -7.51 -10.42 6.80
CA HIS A 56 -8.49 -9.89 5.84
C HIS A 56 -9.37 -8.75 6.39
N SER A 57 -8.76 -7.88 7.18
CA SER A 57 -9.32 -6.65 7.75
C SER A 57 -8.81 -5.41 7.02
N ALA A 58 -9.37 -4.24 7.35
CA ALA A 58 -8.89 -2.95 6.85
C ALA A 58 -7.41 -2.71 7.19
N THR A 59 -6.98 -3.07 8.41
CA THR A 59 -5.57 -3.03 8.83
C THR A 59 -4.69 -3.85 7.88
N SER A 60 -5.03 -5.11 7.65
CA SER A 60 -4.21 -6.00 6.81
C SER A 60 -4.24 -5.62 5.33
N GLY A 61 -5.35 -5.05 4.85
CA GLY A 61 -5.48 -4.54 3.49
C GLY A 61 -4.54 -3.36 3.25
N GLU A 62 -4.50 -2.39 4.16
CA GLU A 62 -3.59 -1.25 4.04
C GLU A 62 -2.11 -1.68 4.12
N MET A 63 -1.76 -2.58 5.05
CA MET A 63 -0.39 -3.11 5.13
C MET A 63 0.04 -3.89 3.89
N ALA A 64 -0.89 -4.58 3.21
CA ALA A 64 -0.60 -5.30 1.99
C ALA A 64 -0.17 -4.35 0.85
N ILE A 65 -0.74 -3.14 0.77
CA ILE A 65 -0.32 -2.13 -0.21
C ILE A 65 1.10 -1.65 0.07
N TYR A 66 1.42 -1.30 1.31
CA TYR A 66 2.78 -0.89 1.71
C TYR A 66 3.80 -1.99 1.42
N ARG A 67 3.45 -3.24 1.71
CA ARG A 67 4.26 -4.40 1.38
C ARG A 67 4.46 -4.54 -0.12
N ALA A 68 3.39 -4.49 -0.92
CA ALA A 68 3.46 -4.70 -2.37
C ALA A 68 4.36 -3.66 -3.03
N HIS A 69 4.18 -2.38 -2.71
CA HIS A 69 5.01 -1.30 -3.23
C HIS A 69 6.47 -1.42 -2.80
N SER A 70 6.71 -1.77 -1.54
CA SER A 70 8.07 -2.03 -1.03
C SER A 70 8.75 -3.19 -1.76
N LEU A 71 8.06 -4.30 -1.98
CA LEU A 71 8.58 -5.47 -2.70
C LEU A 71 8.83 -5.18 -4.19
N ILE A 72 7.96 -4.41 -4.83
CA ILE A 72 8.15 -3.93 -6.21
C ILE A 72 9.43 -3.08 -6.31
N LEU A 73 9.64 -2.16 -5.37
CA LEU A 73 10.85 -1.33 -5.35
C LEU A 73 12.12 -2.13 -5.06
N ARG A 74 12.07 -3.12 -4.14
CA ARG A 74 13.18 -4.06 -3.94
C ARG A 74 13.54 -4.81 -5.22
N LYS A 75 12.54 -5.23 -6.02
CA LYS A 75 12.76 -5.93 -7.30
C LYS A 75 13.43 -5.07 -8.38
N VAL A 76 13.39 -3.73 -8.28
CA VAL A 76 14.14 -2.84 -9.19
C VAL A 76 15.47 -2.36 -8.60
N GLY A 77 15.86 -2.86 -7.41
CA GLY A 77 17.17 -2.60 -6.81
C GLY A 77 17.19 -1.53 -5.71
N VAL A 78 16.04 -1.03 -5.25
CA VAL A 78 15.99 -0.10 -4.11
C VAL A 78 16.24 -0.84 -2.81
N HIS A 79 17.11 -0.30 -1.96
CA HIS A 79 17.32 -0.80 -0.61
C HIS A 79 16.18 -0.35 0.32
N ILE A 80 15.18 -1.20 0.51
CA ILE A 80 14.08 -0.96 1.45
C ILE A 80 14.35 -1.72 2.74
N VAL A 81 14.32 -1.07 3.90
CA VAL A 81 14.49 -1.74 5.20
C VAL A 81 13.32 -2.70 5.49
N ASP A 82 13.60 -3.80 6.21
CA ASP A 82 12.61 -4.82 6.56
C ASP A 82 11.44 -4.28 7.42
N PRO A 83 10.26 -4.90 7.33
CA PRO A 83 9.12 -4.50 8.13
C PRO A 83 9.33 -4.78 9.62
N VAL A 84 8.59 -4.07 10.45
CA VAL A 84 8.50 -4.34 11.89
C VAL A 84 7.11 -4.86 12.24
N LYS A 85 7.02 -5.68 13.28
CA LYS A 85 5.73 -6.15 13.78
C LYS A 85 5.07 -5.07 14.64
N LYS A 86 3.79 -4.80 14.41
CA LYS A 86 2.94 -3.98 15.29
C LYS A 86 1.58 -4.64 15.49
N VAL A 87 0.91 -4.26 16.56
CA VAL A 87 -0.44 -4.73 16.88
C VAL A 87 -1.43 -3.58 16.74
N PHE A 88 -2.45 -3.76 15.90
CA PHE A 88 -3.58 -2.85 15.75
C PHE A 88 -4.88 -3.63 15.94
N ASN A 89 -5.79 -3.15 16.79
CA ASN A 89 -7.05 -3.86 17.09
C ASN A 89 -6.84 -5.38 17.37
N GLY A 90 -5.78 -5.75 18.11
CA GLY A 90 -5.47 -7.15 18.42
C GLY A 90 -4.85 -7.98 17.28
N GLN A 91 -4.54 -7.38 16.13
CA GLN A 91 -3.95 -8.05 14.97
C GLN A 91 -2.44 -7.76 14.88
N GLU A 92 -1.58 -8.79 14.95
CA GLU A 92 -0.13 -8.66 14.77
C GLU A 92 0.21 -8.62 13.27
N VAL A 93 0.55 -7.44 12.74
CA VAL A 93 0.83 -7.22 11.32
C VAL A 93 2.27 -6.74 11.08
N GLU A 94 2.78 -7.01 9.87
CA GLU A 94 4.02 -6.43 9.38
C GLU A 94 3.79 -5.01 8.85
N VAL A 95 4.49 -4.04 9.43
CA VAL A 95 4.46 -2.64 9.01
C VAL A 95 5.71 -2.35 8.20
N TRP A 96 5.50 -2.30 6.89
CA TRP A 96 6.50 -1.91 5.90
C TRP A 96 6.64 -0.39 5.82
N PRO A 97 7.69 0.13 5.17
CA PRO A 97 7.74 1.53 4.77
C PRO A 97 6.47 1.98 4.03
N ARG A 98 5.93 3.16 4.37
CA ARG A 98 4.62 3.62 3.85
C ARG A 98 4.83 4.27 2.49
N ILE A 99 4.98 3.42 1.50
CA ILE A 99 5.24 3.82 0.13
C ILE A 99 3.95 3.67 -0.67
N VAL A 100 3.49 4.76 -1.26
CA VAL A 100 2.30 4.78 -2.12
C VAL A 100 2.51 5.70 -3.32
N TRP A 101 1.92 5.33 -4.45
CA TRP A 101 1.89 6.16 -5.63
C TRP A 101 0.53 6.09 -6.30
N LYS A 102 0.15 7.15 -7.03
CA LYS A 102 -1.03 7.08 -7.90
C LYS A 102 -0.77 6.10 -9.05
N PRO A 103 -1.79 5.35 -9.52
CA PRO A 103 -1.62 4.42 -10.65
C PRO A 103 -1.00 5.06 -11.91
N LYS A 104 -1.29 6.35 -12.16
CA LYS A 104 -0.70 7.12 -13.28
C LYS A 104 0.83 7.26 -13.23
N TRP A 105 1.45 7.05 -12.08
CA TRP A 105 2.90 7.07 -11.96
C TRP A 105 3.54 5.84 -12.60
N ALA A 106 3.05 4.63 -12.30
CA ALA A 106 3.63 3.41 -12.82
C ALA A 106 2.58 2.30 -12.89
N PRO A 107 1.85 2.19 -14.02
CA PRO A 107 0.86 1.13 -14.19
C PRO A 107 1.50 -0.26 -14.35
N THR A 108 2.76 -0.33 -14.80
CA THR A 108 3.50 -1.60 -14.95
C THR A 108 4.82 -1.59 -14.20
N PHE A 109 5.37 -2.79 -13.97
CA PHE A 109 6.72 -2.95 -13.41
C PHE A 109 7.80 -2.29 -14.29
N SER A 110 7.63 -2.30 -15.61
CA SER A 110 8.56 -1.63 -16.54
C SER A 110 8.56 -0.11 -16.36
N ASP A 111 7.43 0.49 -15.98
CA ASP A 111 7.35 1.91 -15.67
C ASP A 111 8.09 2.26 -14.39
N VAL A 112 7.94 1.43 -13.35
CA VAL A 112 8.72 1.57 -12.10
C VAL A 112 10.21 1.48 -12.41
N ARG A 113 10.64 0.45 -13.15
CA ARG A 113 12.05 0.23 -13.49
C ARG A 113 12.67 1.41 -14.24
N ARG A 114 11.92 2.06 -15.14
CA ARG A 114 12.39 3.21 -15.91
C ARG A 114 12.51 4.49 -15.06
N LYS A 115 11.70 4.62 -14.00
CA LYS A 115 11.62 5.82 -13.16
C LYS A 115 12.53 5.77 -11.95
N ILE A 116 13.04 4.59 -11.59
CA ILE A 116 14.01 4.42 -10.51
C ILE A 116 15.42 4.32 -11.11
N GLY A 117 16.37 5.09 -10.56
CA GLY A 117 17.78 5.02 -10.95
C GLY A 117 18.75 5.27 -9.80
N GLY A 118 20.02 4.92 -9.99
CA GLY A 118 21.06 5.08 -8.96
C GLY A 118 20.80 4.25 -7.69
N ASN A 119 21.56 4.54 -6.63
CA ASN A 119 21.46 3.83 -5.36
C ASN A 119 20.41 4.50 -4.47
N CYS A 120 19.20 3.96 -4.43
CA CYS A 120 18.13 4.45 -3.58
C CYS A 120 18.00 3.61 -2.30
N SER A 121 17.74 4.25 -1.17
CA SER A 121 17.46 3.63 0.13
C SER A 121 16.27 4.27 0.83
N ILE A 122 15.47 3.47 1.53
CA ILE A 122 14.30 3.93 2.30
C ILE A 122 14.29 3.27 3.68
N SER A 123 14.35 4.09 4.74
CA SER A 123 14.38 3.65 6.13
C SER A 123 13.04 3.03 6.58
N GLN A 124 13.06 2.27 7.68
CA GLN A 124 11.88 1.56 8.18
C GLN A 124 10.70 2.48 8.49
N GLY A 125 10.97 3.68 9.04
CA GLY A 125 10.00 4.71 9.45
C GLY A 125 9.58 5.68 8.35
N SER A 126 10.16 5.56 7.15
CA SER A 126 9.93 6.49 6.04
C SER A 126 8.61 6.40 5.28
N THR A 127 8.09 7.55 4.85
CA THR A 127 6.89 7.64 4.02
C THR A 127 7.24 8.24 2.67
N MET A 128 6.80 7.63 1.58
CA MET A 128 6.98 8.17 0.23
C MET A 128 5.64 8.18 -0.50
N VAL A 129 5.22 9.37 -0.95
CA VAL A 129 3.96 9.57 -1.67
C VAL A 129 4.23 10.22 -3.02
N VAL A 130 3.86 9.54 -4.11
CA VAL A 130 4.05 10.06 -5.48
C VAL A 130 2.70 10.29 -6.16
N LYS A 131 2.38 11.53 -6.51
CA LYS A 131 1.07 11.93 -7.06
C LYS A 131 1.11 12.46 -8.50
N GLY A 132 2.24 12.40 -9.19
CA GLY A 132 2.37 12.75 -10.61
C GLY A 132 2.72 11.57 -11.51
N CYS A 133 2.49 11.72 -12.80
CA CYS A 133 2.89 10.71 -13.78
C CYS A 133 4.40 10.81 -14.10
N ASN A 134 4.98 12.01 -14.16
CA ASN A 134 6.33 12.26 -14.67
C ASN A 134 7.37 12.50 -13.57
N VAL A 135 7.39 11.64 -12.54
CA VAL A 135 8.38 11.69 -11.45
C VAL A 135 9.44 10.61 -11.64
N SER A 136 10.72 11.01 -11.72
CA SER A 136 11.87 10.09 -11.65
C SER A 136 12.56 10.20 -10.30
N ILE A 137 12.95 9.08 -9.71
CA ILE A 137 13.61 9.02 -8.40
C ILE A 137 14.99 8.42 -8.60
N ARG A 138 16.04 9.22 -8.36
CA ARG A 138 17.42 8.84 -8.62
C ARG A 138 18.33 9.11 -7.44
N GLY A 139 18.97 8.06 -6.92
CA GLY A 139 19.91 8.20 -5.79
C GLY A 139 19.28 8.82 -4.54
N LEU A 140 18.03 8.46 -4.23
CA LEU A 140 17.31 8.96 -3.07
C LEU A 140 17.68 8.17 -1.81
N SER A 141 18.12 8.85 -0.76
CA SER A 141 18.19 8.30 0.60
C SER A 141 17.09 8.91 1.44
N LEU A 142 16.08 8.13 1.83
CA LEU A 142 14.92 8.61 2.57
C LEU A 142 14.92 8.08 4.00
N ASP A 143 14.98 9.00 4.97
CA ASP A 143 14.74 8.77 6.39
C ASP A 143 13.77 9.82 6.96
N GLY A 144 12.48 9.63 6.68
CA GLY A 144 11.42 10.59 7.00
C GLY A 144 10.27 10.51 6.01
N ALA A 145 9.51 11.59 5.83
CA ALA A 145 8.43 11.67 4.86
C ALA A 145 8.78 12.55 3.65
N LEU A 146 8.47 12.05 2.47
CA LEU A 146 8.59 12.72 1.17
C LEU A 146 7.26 12.63 0.41
N VAL A 147 6.75 13.79 -0.01
CA VAL A 147 5.56 13.91 -0.86
C VAL A 147 5.95 14.64 -2.14
N VAL A 148 5.62 14.05 -3.28
CA VAL A 148 5.82 14.68 -4.60
C VAL A 148 4.47 14.80 -5.27
N ASP A 149 3.95 16.02 -5.36
CA ASP A 149 2.70 16.34 -6.02
C ASP A 149 2.96 17.18 -7.26
N CYS A 150 2.56 16.67 -8.42
CA CYS A 150 2.78 17.36 -9.68
C CYS A 150 1.66 17.09 -10.67
N ILE A 151 1.37 18.10 -11.47
CA ILE A 151 0.48 18.00 -12.63
C ILE A 151 1.13 17.14 -13.72
N ASP A 152 0.36 16.73 -14.72
CA ASP A 152 0.85 15.79 -15.73
C ASP A 152 1.95 16.42 -16.63
N ASP A 153 1.90 17.72 -16.86
CA ASP A 153 2.88 18.45 -17.69
C ASP A 153 4.15 18.87 -16.93
N ALA A 154 4.30 18.44 -15.68
CA ALA A 154 5.49 18.68 -14.87
C ALA A 154 6.37 17.43 -14.79
N GLU A 155 7.61 17.52 -15.26
CA GLU A 155 8.65 16.49 -15.10
C GLU A 155 9.47 16.79 -13.84
N VAL A 156 9.54 15.85 -12.90
CA VAL A 156 10.22 16.05 -11.61
C VAL A 156 11.29 14.99 -11.40
N ASP A 157 12.54 15.41 -11.30
CA ASP A 157 13.66 14.57 -10.88
C ASP A 157 13.89 14.72 -9.37
N VAL A 158 13.72 13.65 -8.60
CA VAL A 158 13.95 13.61 -7.15
C VAL A 158 15.29 12.95 -6.87
N GLN A 159 16.17 13.65 -6.14
CA GLN A 159 17.53 13.18 -5.84
C GLN A 159 17.98 13.66 -4.46
N GLY A 160 18.96 12.98 -3.85
CA GLY A 160 19.59 13.44 -2.61
C GLY A 160 19.06 12.73 -1.35
N SER A 161 19.24 13.36 -0.19
CA SER A 161 18.95 12.75 1.12
C SER A 161 17.88 13.53 1.87
N VAL A 162 16.76 12.90 2.16
CA VAL A 162 15.68 13.47 2.98
C VAL A 162 15.81 12.94 4.40
N GLN A 163 15.97 13.82 5.38
CA GLN A 163 15.91 13.49 6.80
C GLN A 163 14.94 14.42 7.52
N ASN A 164 13.87 13.87 8.10
CA ASN A 164 12.88 14.62 8.88
C ASN A 164 12.12 13.70 9.85
N LYS A 165 11.30 14.28 10.73
CA LYS A 165 10.54 13.50 11.75
C LYS A 165 9.49 12.55 11.15
N GLY A 166 9.15 12.70 9.88
CA GLY A 166 8.27 11.81 9.16
C GLY A 166 6.84 11.76 9.71
N TRP A 167 6.17 10.64 9.44
CA TRP A 167 4.79 10.38 9.86
C TRP A 167 4.75 9.18 10.82
N ILE A 168 3.85 9.24 11.80
CA ILE A 168 3.69 8.20 12.82
C ILE A 168 2.32 7.54 12.70
N LEU A 169 2.27 6.22 12.89
CA LEU A 169 1.03 5.48 13.07
C LEU A 169 0.67 5.46 14.56
N GLU A 170 -0.43 6.11 14.92
CA GLU A 170 -0.97 6.15 16.27
C GLU A 170 -2.13 5.16 16.38
N ASN A 171 -2.10 4.29 17.39
CA ASN A 171 -3.15 3.30 17.59
C ASN A 171 -4.50 3.97 17.87
N VAL A 172 -5.56 3.41 17.29
CA VAL A 172 -6.95 3.79 17.55
C VAL A 172 -7.73 2.51 17.82
N ASP A 173 -8.50 2.49 18.90
CA ASP A 173 -9.40 1.37 19.19
C ASP A 173 -10.63 1.44 18.28
N HIS A 174 -11.03 0.31 17.69
CA HIS A 174 -12.27 0.20 16.91
C HIS A 174 -13.54 0.68 17.64
N LYS A 175 -13.52 0.68 18.98
CA LYS A 175 -14.62 1.16 19.84
C LYS A 175 -14.58 2.66 20.12
N ASP A 176 -13.52 3.38 19.74
CA ASP A 176 -13.40 4.81 19.99
C ASP A 176 -14.29 5.63 19.05
N THR A 177 -15.55 5.84 19.46
CA THR A 177 -16.56 6.57 18.66
C THR A 177 -16.24 8.05 18.42
N SER A 178 -15.17 8.60 19.00
CA SER A 178 -14.70 9.95 18.65
C SER A 178 -14.02 9.99 17.28
N GLN A 179 -13.60 8.83 16.76
CA GLN A 179 -12.95 8.70 15.46
C GLN A 179 -13.94 8.24 14.38
N PRO A 180 -13.76 8.69 13.12
CA PRO A 180 -14.51 8.16 11.99
C PRO A 180 -14.37 6.64 11.85
N GLU A 181 -15.39 5.98 11.29
CA GLU A 181 -15.42 4.53 11.16
C GLU A 181 -14.22 3.97 10.41
N GLU A 182 -13.79 4.62 9.32
CA GLU A 182 -12.64 4.22 8.51
C GLU A 182 -11.31 4.27 9.28
N ILE A 183 -11.22 5.06 10.36
CA ILE A 183 -10.06 5.09 11.26
C ILE A 183 -10.20 3.98 12.31
N ARG A 184 -11.40 3.82 12.88
CA ARG A 184 -11.70 2.77 13.87
C ARG A 184 -11.44 1.38 13.31
N ILE A 185 -11.96 1.07 12.12
CA ILE A 185 -11.84 -0.27 11.52
C ILE A 185 -10.40 -0.59 11.08
N ARG A 186 -9.60 0.42 10.70
CA ARG A 186 -8.17 0.21 10.36
C ARG A 186 -7.28 0.09 11.59
N GLY A 187 -7.70 0.64 12.73
CA GLY A 187 -7.03 0.49 14.02
C GLY A 187 -5.87 1.45 14.29
N PHE A 188 -5.70 2.46 13.43
CA PHE A 188 -4.71 3.51 13.61
C PHE A 188 -5.07 4.77 12.83
N LYS A 189 -4.48 5.89 13.22
CA LYS A 189 -4.46 7.13 12.44
C LYS A 189 -3.02 7.52 12.11
N ILE A 190 -2.86 8.26 11.02
CA ILE A 190 -1.56 8.75 10.57
C ILE A 190 -1.38 10.18 11.10
N ASN A 191 -0.43 10.37 12.00
CA ASN A 191 -0.01 11.69 12.46
C ASN A 191 1.17 12.19 11.61
N LYS A 192 0.97 13.30 10.89
CA LYS A 192 1.96 13.87 9.97
C LYS A 192 2.80 14.92 10.70
N ILE A 193 3.90 14.50 11.31
CA ILE A 193 4.74 15.39 12.13
C ILE A 193 5.56 16.33 11.25
N GLU A 194 6.22 15.77 10.24
CA GLU A 194 7.07 16.53 9.32
C GLU A 194 7.12 15.82 7.96
N GLN A 195 7.31 16.59 6.90
CA GLN A 195 7.52 16.06 5.55
C GLN A 195 8.28 17.07 4.70
N LEU A 196 9.07 16.57 3.75
CA LEU A 196 9.45 17.35 2.59
C LEU A 196 8.35 17.19 1.53
N GLU A 197 7.82 18.30 1.04
CA GLU A 197 6.81 18.31 -0.01
C GLU A 197 7.29 19.14 -1.21
N GLY A 198 7.35 18.50 -2.38
CA GLY A 198 7.55 19.17 -3.66
C GLY A 198 6.23 19.26 -4.40
N SER A 199 5.69 20.47 -4.54
CA SER A 199 4.42 20.75 -5.24
C SER A 199 4.69 21.52 -6.53
N PHE A 200 4.39 20.91 -7.67
CA PHE A 200 4.67 21.46 -9.00
C PHE A 200 3.38 21.55 -9.81
N HIS A 201 2.75 22.73 -9.79
CA HIS A 201 1.45 22.99 -10.42
C HIS A 201 1.54 23.78 -11.72
N GLU A 202 2.76 23.99 -12.21
CA GLU A 202 3.02 24.62 -13.50
C GLU A 202 3.75 23.60 -14.42
N PRO A 203 3.55 23.67 -15.74
CA PRO A 203 4.30 22.86 -16.67
C PRO A 203 5.79 23.19 -16.61
N GLY A 204 6.65 22.17 -16.70
CA GLY A 204 8.08 22.40 -16.69
C GLY A 204 8.91 21.23 -16.21
N LYS A 205 10.23 21.45 -16.15
CA LYS A 205 11.20 20.50 -15.63
C LYS A 205 11.71 20.98 -14.28
N TYR A 206 11.58 20.14 -13.28
CA TYR A 206 11.92 20.46 -11.90
C TYR A 206 12.89 19.43 -11.35
N CYS A 207 13.69 19.87 -10.39
CA CYS A 207 14.53 18.97 -9.61
C CYS A 207 14.28 19.23 -8.13
N LEU A 208 13.84 18.19 -7.42
CA LEU A 208 13.68 18.22 -5.97
C LEU A 208 14.94 17.62 -5.34
N LYS A 209 15.79 18.50 -4.82
CA LYS A 209 17.01 18.16 -4.06
C LYS A 209 16.87 18.72 -2.64
N PRO A 210 16.66 17.85 -1.64
CA PRO A 210 16.70 18.23 -0.23
C PRO A 210 18.11 18.63 0.20
#